data_AF-A0A7Z7I546-F1
#
_entry.id   AF-A0A7Z7I546-F1
#
_cell.length_a   1.000
_cell.length_b   1.000
_cell.length_c   1.000
_cell.angle_alpha   90.00
_cell.angle_beta   90.00
_cell.angle_gamma   90.00
#
_symmetry.space_group_name_H-M   'P 1'
#
loop_
_entity.id
_entity.type
_entity.pdbx_description
1 polymer ?
#
loop_
_entity_poly.entity_id
_entity_poly.type
_entity_poly.pdbx_seq_one_letter_code
_entity_poly.pdbx_strand_id
1 'polypeptide(L)'
;MKIAVSLLALALAMQANAADKPGSDIAPAEQLLFMSPHMKSVGAQTELDYAMDMSGPPAKVNDTVRVLVVSAGNANGDARVSDRTGPVEVPGNLPCNPVILYFLEHDIAEMEQMTGGKRRYFQQRVRLALAAGPPITQIVSDAGGKKVKAQKIVIQPYLDDPNASRFPQYTAKRYTFIVADDVPGHVMTIRAEVPGQNNDFDHPLQTETLNFQSAQHALVPAKPGDPIPQKPANAPRASR
;
A
#
# COMPACT_ATOMS: atom_id res chain seq x y z
N MET A 1 28.92 58.81 -45.80
CA MET A 1 29.60 58.27 -44.61
C MET A 1 28.71 58.47 -43.39
N LYS A 2 27.83 57.51 -43.09
CA LYS A 2 27.17 57.33 -41.79
C LYS A 2 26.91 55.82 -41.63
N ILE A 3 27.56 55.27 -40.63
CA ILE A 3 27.45 53.91 -40.11
C ILE A 3 26.26 53.90 -39.12
N ALA A 4 25.49 52.81 -39.07
CA ALA A 4 24.90 52.19 -37.86
C ALA A 4 23.66 51.37 -38.27
N VAL A 5 23.64 50.03 -38.21
CA VAL A 5 23.62 49.09 -37.06
C VAL A 5 22.25 48.41 -37.00
N SER A 6 22.30 47.10 -37.24
CA SER A 6 21.59 45.98 -36.61
C SER A 6 20.10 46.05 -36.30
N LEU A 7 19.38 44.99 -36.68
CA LEU A 7 18.68 44.12 -35.71
C LEU A 7 18.21 42.83 -36.41
N LEU A 8 18.92 41.73 -36.15
CA LEU A 8 18.50 40.38 -36.51
C LEU A 8 17.56 39.90 -35.39
N ALA A 9 16.25 39.91 -35.65
CA ALA A 9 15.26 39.38 -34.72
C ALA A 9 15.19 37.85 -34.85
N LEU A 10 15.73 37.13 -33.87
CA LEU A 10 15.59 35.69 -33.72
C LEU A 10 14.21 35.40 -33.09
N ALA A 11 13.25 34.95 -33.88
CA ALA A 11 11.95 34.52 -33.38
C ALA A 11 12.07 33.15 -32.70
N LEU A 12 12.07 33.12 -31.36
CA LEU A 12 11.88 31.88 -30.60
C LEU A 12 10.43 31.41 -30.78
N ALA A 13 10.26 30.23 -31.39
CA ALA A 13 9.00 29.50 -31.33
C ALA A 13 8.76 29.00 -29.90
N MET A 14 7.88 29.68 -29.17
CA MET A 14 7.31 29.11 -27.94
C MET A 14 6.31 28.03 -28.35
N GLN A 15 6.72 26.76 -28.29
CA GLN A 15 5.79 25.66 -28.23
C GLN A 15 5.14 25.72 -26.84
N ALA A 16 3.92 26.26 -26.79
CA ALA A 16 3.07 26.13 -25.63
C ALA A 16 2.73 24.65 -25.48
N ASN A 17 3.27 24.00 -24.45
CA ASN A 17 2.74 22.73 -23.98
C ASN A 17 1.27 22.98 -23.64
N ALA A 18 0.36 22.39 -24.42
CA ALA A 18 -1.03 22.29 -24.05
C ALA A 18 -1.08 21.53 -22.72
N ALA A 19 -1.45 22.24 -21.65
CA ALA A 19 -1.85 21.60 -20.42
C ALA A 19 -3.09 20.76 -20.73
N ASP A 20 -2.94 19.44 -20.67
CA ASP A 20 -4.07 18.52 -20.71
C ASP A 20 -5.07 18.94 -19.62
N LYS A 21 -6.33 19.14 -20.02
CA LYS A 21 -7.44 19.27 -19.08
C LYS A 21 -7.42 18.03 -18.20
N PRO A 22 -7.68 18.12 -16.87
CA PRO A 22 -7.86 16.92 -16.07
C PRO A 22 -9.06 16.17 -16.63
N GLY A 23 -8.80 15.06 -17.30
CA GLY A 23 -9.83 14.11 -17.71
C GLY A 23 -10.54 13.62 -16.46
N SER A 24 -11.83 13.34 -16.58
CA SER A 24 -12.67 12.67 -15.56
C SER A 24 -12.23 11.23 -15.27
N ASP A 25 -11.05 10.83 -15.74
CA ASP A 25 -10.54 9.47 -15.70
C ASP A 25 -9.76 9.26 -14.40
N ILE A 26 -9.95 8.10 -13.79
CA ILE A 26 -9.23 7.71 -12.57
C ILE A 26 -7.73 7.69 -12.87
N ALA A 27 -6.93 8.36 -12.04
CA ALA A 27 -5.48 8.43 -12.25
C ALA A 27 -4.84 7.03 -12.24
N PRO A 28 -3.79 6.76 -13.05
CA PRO A 28 -3.21 5.42 -13.16
C PRO A 28 -2.78 4.80 -11.82
N ALA A 29 -2.24 5.59 -10.90
CA ALA A 29 -1.84 5.11 -9.57
C ALA A 29 -3.06 4.77 -8.69
N GLU A 30 -4.13 5.55 -8.76
CA GLU A 30 -5.39 5.27 -8.08
C GLU A 30 -6.03 3.99 -8.63
N GLN A 31 -6.03 3.84 -9.97
CA GLN A 31 -6.52 2.63 -10.64
C GLN A 31 -5.72 1.40 -10.20
N LEU A 32 -4.38 1.50 -10.16
CA LEU A 32 -3.51 0.41 -9.76
C LEU A 32 -3.72 0.00 -8.31
N LEU A 33 -3.83 0.95 -7.37
CA LEU A 33 -3.92 0.61 -5.94
C LEU A 33 -5.33 0.24 -5.49
N PHE A 34 -6.39 0.84 -6.04
CA PHE A 34 -7.74 0.74 -5.47
C PHE A 34 -8.76 0.07 -6.39
N MET A 35 -8.58 0.15 -7.71
CA MET A 35 -9.57 -0.36 -8.67
C MET A 35 -9.15 -1.69 -9.31
N SER A 36 -7.97 -2.20 -8.98
CA SER A 36 -7.45 -3.46 -9.51
C SER A 36 -7.88 -4.66 -8.64
N PRO A 37 -8.36 -5.76 -9.23
CA PRO A 37 -8.82 -6.95 -8.50
C PRO A 37 -7.63 -7.80 -8.00
N HIS A 38 -6.87 -7.28 -7.04
CA HIS A 38 -5.61 -7.89 -6.55
C HIS A 38 -5.75 -9.33 -6.07
N MET A 39 -6.94 -9.70 -5.61
CA MET A 39 -7.21 -11.03 -5.06
C MET A 39 -7.58 -12.08 -6.11
N LYS A 40 -7.72 -11.71 -7.39
CA LYS A 40 -8.25 -12.59 -8.45
C LYS A 40 -7.53 -13.94 -8.56
N SER A 41 -6.23 -13.98 -8.28
CA SER A 41 -5.41 -15.20 -8.32
C SER A 41 -5.36 -15.98 -6.99
N VAL A 42 -5.95 -15.44 -5.92
CA VAL A 42 -5.91 -16.01 -4.57
C VAL A 42 -7.05 -17.01 -4.37
N GLY A 43 -6.71 -18.23 -3.95
CA GLY A 43 -7.68 -19.29 -3.70
C GLY A 43 -8.59 -19.02 -2.50
N ALA A 44 -9.73 -19.70 -2.44
CA ALA A 44 -10.60 -19.67 -1.27
C ALA A 44 -9.88 -20.20 -0.03
N GLN A 45 -10.23 -19.66 1.14
CA GLN A 45 -9.61 -20.00 2.42
C GLN A 45 -8.09 -19.85 2.38
N THR A 46 -7.58 -18.78 1.77
CA THR A 46 -6.14 -18.46 1.79
C THR A 46 -5.93 -17.28 2.72
N GLU A 47 -5.00 -17.42 3.65
CA GLU A 47 -4.51 -16.34 4.50
C GLU A 47 -3.24 -15.75 3.89
N LEU A 48 -3.22 -14.43 3.72
CA LEU A 48 -2.04 -13.67 3.33
C LEU A 48 -1.46 -12.99 4.57
N ASP A 49 -0.21 -13.28 4.89
CA ASP A 49 0.49 -12.73 6.04
C ASP A 49 1.36 -11.55 5.62
N TYR A 50 1.26 -10.47 6.40
CA TYR A 50 2.07 -9.28 6.28
C TYR A 50 2.76 -8.97 7.60
N ALA A 51 4.08 -8.86 7.59
CA ALA A 51 4.85 -8.37 8.74
C ALA A 51 4.74 -6.86 8.79
N MET A 52 4.36 -6.32 9.95
CA MET A 52 4.31 -4.89 10.21
C MET A 52 5.41 -4.52 11.19
N ASP A 53 6.31 -3.64 10.77
CA ASP A 53 7.40 -3.08 11.57
C ASP A 53 7.18 -1.57 11.72
N MET A 54 6.99 -1.12 12.96
CA MET A 54 6.87 0.29 13.32
C MET A 54 8.10 0.73 14.09
N SER A 55 8.73 1.84 13.70
CA SER A 55 9.86 2.44 14.40
C SER A 55 9.64 3.93 14.64
N GLY A 56 10.26 4.47 15.68
CA GLY A 56 10.04 5.86 16.11
C GLY A 56 8.99 5.93 17.21
N PRO A 57 8.49 7.12 17.57
CA PRO A 57 7.36 7.27 18.47
C PRO A 57 6.02 6.99 17.75
N PRO A 58 5.04 6.33 18.42
CA PRO A 58 5.16 5.63 19.70
C PRO A 58 6.02 4.36 19.56
N ALA A 59 6.52 3.82 20.69
CA ALA A 59 7.57 2.80 20.78
C ALA A 59 7.53 1.71 19.69
N LYS A 60 8.72 1.18 19.32
CA LYS A 60 8.86 0.12 18.32
C LYS A 60 7.88 -1.03 18.58
N VAL A 61 7.05 -1.32 17.59
CA VAL A 61 6.09 -2.43 17.61
C VAL A 61 6.30 -3.28 16.37
N ASN A 62 6.32 -4.59 16.57
CA ASN A 62 6.24 -5.57 15.50
C ASN A 62 4.87 -6.26 15.61
N ASP A 63 4.23 -6.49 14.47
CA ASP A 63 2.92 -7.13 14.37
C ASP A 63 2.83 -8.00 13.11
N THR A 64 1.78 -8.79 13.00
CA THR A 64 1.41 -9.52 11.81
C THR A 64 -0.04 -9.22 11.45
N VAL A 65 -0.21 -8.58 10.30
CA VAL A 65 -1.51 -8.29 9.72
C VAL A 65 -1.85 -9.42 8.76
N ARG A 66 -3.06 -9.97 8.87
CA ARG A 66 -3.52 -11.10 8.07
C ARG A 66 -4.72 -10.69 7.24
N VAL A 67 -4.75 -11.14 5.99
CA VAL A 67 -5.90 -11.03 5.09
C VAL A 67 -6.39 -12.43 4.76
N LEU A 68 -7.53 -12.82 5.34
CA LEU A 68 -8.19 -14.07 5.02
C LEU A 68 -9.12 -13.88 3.81
N VAL A 69 -8.78 -14.48 2.68
CA VAL A 69 -9.62 -14.55 1.48
C VAL A 69 -10.61 -15.70 1.65
N VAL A 70 -11.88 -15.37 1.89
CA VAL A 70 -12.92 -16.37 2.20
C VAL A 70 -13.43 -17.03 0.92
N SER A 71 -13.86 -16.23 -0.07
CA SER A 71 -14.24 -16.69 -1.40
C SER A 71 -13.07 -16.59 -2.38
N ALA A 72 -12.94 -17.56 -3.30
CA ALA A 72 -11.88 -17.54 -4.31
C ALA A 72 -11.94 -16.23 -5.10
N GLY A 73 -10.78 -15.62 -5.33
CA GLY A 73 -10.71 -14.34 -6.02
C GLY A 73 -11.22 -13.14 -5.23
N ASN A 74 -11.61 -13.31 -3.95
CA ASN A 74 -12.46 -12.37 -3.20
C ASN A 74 -13.75 -12.01 -3.96
N ALA A 75 -14.35 -12.98 -4.66
CA ALA A 75 -15.50 -12.75 -5.56
C ALA A 75 -16.73 -12.17 -4.84
N ASN A 76 -16.89 -12.44 -3.55
CA ASN A 76 -17.99 -11.92 -2.73
C ASN A 76 -17.64 -10.63 -1.97
N GLY A 77 -16.40 -10.10 -2.12
CA GLY A 77 -15.92 -9.00 -1.29
C GLY A 77 -15.86 -9.34 0.21
N ASP A 78 -15.60 -10.61 0.54
CA ASP A 78 -15.68 -11.18 1.88
C ASP A 78 -14.32 -11.41 2.55
N ALA A 79 -13.25 -10.87 1.97
CA ALA A 79 -11.92 -10.87 2.59
C ALA A 79 -11.96 -10.15 3.96
N ARG A 80 -11.31 -10.76 4.95
CA ARG A 80 -11.28 -10.26 6.34
C ARG A 80 -9.87 -9.87 6.72
N VAL A 81 -9.73 -8.74 7.42
CA VAL A 81 -8.44 -8.28 7.95
C VAL A 81 -8.40 -8.51 9.46
N SER A 82 -7.25 -8.91 9.98
CA SER A 82 -6.99 -8.97 11.41
C SER A 82 -5.53 -8.62 11.73
N ASP A 83 -5.30 -8.08 12.92
CA ASP A 83 -3.96 -7.86 13.48
C ASP A 83 -3.88 -8.45 14.91
N ARG A 84 -2.85 -8.11 15.70
CA ARG A 84 -2.73 -8.60 17.09
C ARG A 84 -3.92 -8.25 18.00
N THR A 85 -4.71 -7.23 17.65
CA THR A 85 -5.88 -6.81 18.43
C THR A 85 -7.14 -7.60 18.08
N GLY A 86 -7.10 -8.37 16.99
CA GLY A 86 -8.20 -9.20 16.51
C GLY A 86 -8.70 -8.76 15.13
N PRO A 87 -9.95 -9.09 14.77
CA PRO A 87 -10.56 -8.67 13.53
C PRO A 87 -10.66 -7.14 13.42
N VAL A 88 -10.33 -6.60 12.24
CA VAL A 88 -10.36 -5.16 11.96
C VAL A 88 -11.34 -4.88 10.82
N GLU A 89 -12.26 -3.95 11.07
CA GLU A 89 -13.16 -3.45 10.04
C GLU A 89 -12.41 -2.46 9.14
N VAL A 90 -12.33 -2.80 7.86
CA VAL A 90 -11.83 -1.91 6.81
C VAL A 90 -13.00 -1.45 5.94
N PRO A 91 -12.96 -0.22 5.39
CA PRO A 91 -13.97 0.22 4.44
C PRO A 91 -14.12 -0.80 3.29
N GLY A 92 -15.32 -1.34 3.11
CA GLY A 92 -15.61 -2.32 2.06
C GLY A 92 -15.82 -1.68 0.68
N ASN A 93 -16.06 -2.54 -0.32
CA ASN A 93 -16.51 -2.21 -1.69
C ASN A 93 -15.45 -1.80 -2.70
N LEU A 94 -14.16 -1.84 -2.37
CA LEU A 94 -13.10 -1.71 -3.36
C LEU A 94 -12.59 -3.09 -3.80
N PRO A 95 -12.31 -3.30 -5.10
CA PRO A 95 -11.80 -4.57 -5.61
C PRO A 95 -10.35 -4.86 -5.19
N CYS A 96 -9.66 -3.87 -4.60
CA CYS A 96 -8.28 -3.99 -4.18
C CYS A 96 -8.07 -4.96 -3.00
N ASN A 97 -6.79 -5.20 -2.73
CA ASN A 97 -6.36 -5.86 -1.50
C ASN A 97 -6.74 -4.98 -0.29
N PRO A 98 -7.55 -5.48 0.66
CA PRO A 98 -7.98 -4.68 1.82
C PRO A 98 -6.83 -4.27 2.74
N VAL A 99 -5.65 -4.90 2.65
CA VAL A 99 -4.47 -4.48 3.42
C VAL A 99 -4.02 -3.05 3.11
N ILE A 100 -4.30 -2.56 1.89
CA ILE A 100 -4.01 -1.16 1.51
C ILE A 100 -4.86 -0.20 2.34
N LEU A 101 -6.16 -0.52 2.47
CA LEU A 101 -7.09 0.28 3.25
C LEU A 101 -6.79 0.17 4.74
N TYR A 102 -6.52 -1.03 5.24
CA TYR A 102 -6.07 -1.24 6.61
C TYR A 102 -4.89 -0.32 6.96
N PHE A 103 -3.82 -0.37 6.16
CA PHE A 103 -2.60 0.39 6.44
C PHE A 103 -2.86 1.90 6.46
N LEU A 104 -3.57 2.41 5.45
CA LEU A 104 -3.86 3.84 5.36
C LEU A 104 -4.75 4.31 6.51
N GLU A 105 -5.77 3.53 6.86
CA GLU A 105 -6.69 3.87 7.94
C GLU A 105 -6.02 3.77 9.33
N HIS A 106 -5.08 2.83 9.50
CA HIS A 106 -4.26 2.71 10.71
C HIS A 106 -3.37 3.95 10.90
N ASP A 107 -2.57 4.29 9.90
CA ASP A 107 -1.67 5.45 9.94
C ASP A 107 -2.45 6.78 10.08
N ILE A 108 -3.60 6.92 9.40
CA ILE A 108 -4.45 8.10 9.55
C ILE A 108 -5.07 8.19 10.95
N ALA A 109 -5.46 7.06 11.56
CA ALA A 109 -5.96 7.07 12.94
C ALA A 109 -4.88 7.51 13.92
N GLU A 110 -3.63 7.10 13.70
CA GLU A 110 -2.48 7.57 14.48
C GLU A 110 -2.26 9.08 14.27
N MET A 111 -2.30 9.57 13.03
CA MET A 111 -2.19 11.00 12.75
C MET A 111 -3.31 11.82 13.42
N GLU A 112 -4.55 11.33 13.43
CA GLU A 112 -5.66 11.97 14.14
C GLU A 112 -5.39 12.05 15.64
N GLN A 113 -4.93 10.95 16.25
CA GLN A 113 -4.59 10.92 17.68
C GLN A 113 -3.44 11.87 18.04
N MET A 114 -2.39 11.91 17.23
CA MET A 114 -1.17 12.67 17.51
C MET A 114 -1.31 14.17 17.23
N THR A 115 -2.14 14.55 16.25
CA THR A 115 -2.27 15.96 15.81
C THR A 115 -3.58 16.62 16.23
N GLY A 116 -4.59 15.83 16.62
CA GLY A 116 -5.97 16.30 16.78
C GLY A 116 -6.65 16.71 15.47
N GLY A 117 -6.01 16.48 14.32
CA GLY A 117 -6.56 16.68 12.99
C GLY A 117 -7.71 15.70 12.70
N LYS A 118 -8.56 16.01 11.71
CA LYS A 118 -9.73 15.18 11.40
C LYS A 118 -9.37 14.06 10.44
N ARG A 119 -9.76 12.81 10.72
CA ARG A 119 -9.56 11.65 9.81
C ARG A 119 -9.90 11.93 8.34
N ARG A 120 -11.10 12.46 8.08
CA ARG A 120 -11.56 12.81 6.71
C ARG A 120 -10.64 13.76 5.97
N TYR A 121 -9.96 14.65 6.70
CA TYR A 121 -9.01 15.58 6.12
C TYR A 121 -7.79 14.85 5.56
N PHE A 122 -7.17 13.99 6.37
CA PHE A 122 -6.00 13.21 5.98
C PHE A 122 -6.32 12.24 4.83
N GLN A 123 -7.48 11.55 4.90
CA GLN A 123 -7.98 10.71 3.81
C GLN A 123 -8.09 11.49 2.49
N GLN A 124 -8.64 12.70 2.54
CA GLN A 124 -8.78 13.55 1.35
C GLN A 124 -7.41 13.96 0.79
N ARG A 125 -6.42 14.29 1.64
CA ARG A 125 -5.07 14.62 1.19
C ARG A 125 -4.39 13.45 0.49
N VAL A 126 -4.49 12.24 1.05
CA VAL A 126 -3.97 11.00 0.42
C VAL A 126 -4.62 10.77 -0.94
N ARG A 127 -5.96 10.89 -1.01
CA ARG A 127 -6.71 10.74 -2.26
C ARG A 127 -6.27 11.75 -3.32
N LEU A 128 -6.16 13.03 -2.97
CA LEU A 128 -5.71 14.08 -3.89
C LEU A 128 -4.30 13.83 -4.40
N ALA A 129 -3.39 13.35 -3.54
CA ALA A 129 -2.02 13.06 -3.92
C ALA A 129 -1.91 11.90 -4.93
N LEU A 130 -2.81 10.92 -4.86
CA LEU A 130 -2.91 9.83 -5.84
C LEU A 130 -3.58 10.28 -7.13
N ALA A 131 -4.64 11.08 -7.02
CA ALA A 131 -5.36 11.65 -8.16
C ALA A 131 -4.49 12.61 -8.98
N ALA A 132 -3.47 13.23 -8.35
CA ALA A 132 -2.46 14.06 -9.02
C ALA A 132 -1.55 13.27 -9.99
N GLY A 133 -1.70 11.94 -10.07
CA GLY A 133 -0.98 11.11 -11.03
C GLY A 133 0.51 10.95 -10.71
N PRO A 134 0.87 10.49 -9.49
CA PRO A 134 2.26 10.23 -9.16
C PRO A 134 2.85 9.19 -10.12
N PRO A 135 4.16 9.27 -10.43
CA PRO A 135 4.79 8.36 -11.39
C PRO A 135 4.77 6.93 -10.88
N ILE A 136 4.48 5.99 -11.78
CA ILE A 136 4.60 4.55 -11.52
C ILE A 136 5.97 4.10 -12.03
N THR A 137 6.89 3.84 -11.12
CA THR A 137 8.27 3.46 -11.47
C THR A 137 8.42 1.93 -11.49
N GLN A 138 8.90 1.37 -12.60
CA GLN A 138 9.23 -0.05 -12.68
C GLN A 138 10.53 -0.32 -11.91
N ILE A 139 10.51 -1.29 -11.00
CA ILE A 139 11.65 -1.70 -10.20
C ILE A 139 11.78 -3.23 -10.17
N VAL A 140 12.94 -3.72 -9.74
CA VAL A 140 13.12 -5.13 -9.36
C VAL A 140 13.23 -5.16 -7.85
N SER A 141 12.37 -5.95 -7.22
CA SER A 141 12.36 -6.14 -5.76
C SER A 141 12.63 -7.60 -5.41
N ASP A 142 12.88 -7.87 -4.13
CA ASP A 142 13.04 -9.21 -3.59
C ASP A 142 11.79 -9.62 -2.82
N ALA A 143 11.21 -10.77 -3.15
CA ALA A 143 10.10 -11.38 -2.43
C ALA A 143 10.50 -12.82 -2.07
N GLY A 144 10.77 -13.08 -0.79
CA GLY A 144 11.15 -14.41 -0.33
C GLY A 144 12.42 -14.98 -1.01
N GLY A 145 13.42 -14.14 -1.30
CA GLY A 145 14.66 -14.53 -1.96
C GLY A 145 14.58 -14.60 -3.49
N LYS A 146 13.41 -14.31 -4.08
CA LYS A 146 13.21 -14.29 -5.54
C LYS A 146 13.14 -12.85 -6.04
N LYS A 147 13.86 -12.56 -7.14
CA LYS A 147 13.71 -11.29 -7.86
C LYS A 147 12.38 -11.25 -8.59
N VAL A 148 11.58 -10.22 -8.32
CA VAL A 148 10.27 -9.98 -8.93
C VAL A 148 10.22 -8.60 -9.56
N LYS A 149 9.56 -8.49 -10.72
CA LYS A 149 9.24 -7.19 -11.32
C LYS A 149 8.13 -6.55 -10.51
N ALA A 150 8.33 -5.30 -10.11
CA ALA A 150 7.38 -4.59 -9.27
C ALA A 150 7.21 -3.14 -9.74
N GLN A 151 6.11 -2.54 -9.32
CA GLN A 151 5.76 -1.16 -9.59
C GLN A 151 5.78 -0.39 -8.28
N LYS A 152 6.52 0.71 -8.27
CA LYS A 152 6.64 1.61 -7.11
C LYS A 152 5.88 2.89 -7.35
N ILE A 153 5.02 3.25 -6.41
CA ILE A 153 4.33 4.54 -6.33
C ILE A 153 4.79 5.25 -5.06
N VAL A 154 5.10 6.55 -5.17
CA VAL A 154 5.49 7.39 -4.04
C VAL A 154 4.62 8.64 -4.03
N ILE A 155 4.05 8.98 -2.87
CA ILE A 155 3.28 10.22 -2.67
C ILE A 155 3.72 10.92 -1.39
N GLN A 156 3.62 12.25 -1.38
CA GLN A 156 3.78 13.09 -0.19
C GLN A 156 2.53 13.96 -0.02
N PRO A 157 1.46 13.44 0.62
CA PRO A 157 0.13 14.06 0.56
C PRO A 157 0.02 15.45 1.17
N TYR A 158 0.97 15.78 2.05
CA TYR A 158 0.93 16.98 2.86
C TYR A 158 1.97 18.04 2.44
N LEU A 159 2.80 17.75 1.43
CA LEU A 159 3.91 18.63 1.04
C LEU A 159 3.41 20.01 0.59
N ASP A 160 2.41 20.02 -0.30
CA ASP A 160 1.76 21.24 -0.82
C ASP A 160 0.40 21.48 -0.14
N ASP A 161 0.29 21.10 1.14
CA ASP A 161 -0.94 21.32 1.90
C ASP A 161 -0.99 22.75 2.47
N PRO A 162 -2.01 23.57 2.12
CA PRO A 162 -2.16 24.90 2.72
C PRO A 162 -2.29 24.90 4.25
N ASN A 163 -2.67 23.76 4.85
CA ASN A 163 -2.74 23.61 6.31
C ASN A 163 -1.56 22.84 6.91
N ALA A 164 -0.52 22.53 6.14
CA ALA A 164 0.65 21.77 6.58
C ALA A 164 1.29 22.32 7.87
N SER A 165 1.27 23.64 8.03
CA SER A 165 1.78 24.35 9.20
C SER A 165 1.12 23.95 10.52
N ARG A 166 -0.07 23.32 10.50
CA ARG A 166 -0.76 22.79 11.69
C ARG A 166 -0.20 21.45 12.16
N PHE A 167 0.53 20.74 11.31
CA PHE A 167 1.15 19.44 11.58
C PHE A 167 2.54 19.41 10.93
N PRO A 168 3.46 20.31 11.36
CA PRO A 168 4.73 20.55 10.68
C PRO A 168 5.60 19.28 10.58
N GLN A 169 5.55 18.43 11.59
CA GLN A 169 6.26 17.14 11.61
C GLN A 169 5.84 16.21 10.47
N TYR A 170 4.58 16.25 10.03
CA TYR A 170 4.04 15.36 9.00
C TYR A 170 4.01 15.99 7.60
N THR A 171 4.45 17.24 7.45
CA THR A 171 4.37 17.97 6.16
C THR A 171 5.08 17.20 5.04
N ALA A 172 6.27 16.70 5.31
CA ALA A 172 7.05 15.93 4.34
C ALA A 172 6.74 14.42 4.37
N LYS A 173 5.72 13.97 5.13
CA LYS A 173 5.41 12.53 5.25
C LYS A 173 5.24 11.89 3.87
N ARG A 174 5.85 10.72 3.70
CA ARG A 174 5.90 9.98 2.44
C ARG A 174 5.23 8.63 2.60
N TYR A 175 4.42 8.26 1.61
CA TYR A 175 3.97 6.89 1.43
C TYR A 175 4.65 6.28 0.22
N THR A 176 5.11 5.04 0.35
CA THR A 176 5.64 4.23 -0.74
C THR A 176 4.82 2.95 -0.83
N PHE A 177 4.28 2.68 -2.01
CA PHE A 177 3.58 1.44 -2.33
C PHE A 177 4.42 0.67 -3.35
N ILE A 178 4.63 -0.61 -3.08
CA ILE A 178 5.27 -1.54 -4.01
C ILE A 178 4.28 -2.68 -4.27
N VAL A 179 3.88 -2.83 -5.53
CA VAL A 179 2.99 -3.90 -5.98
C VAL A 179 3.67 -4.74 -7.06
N ALA A 180 3.36 -6.03 -7.11
CA ALA A 180 3.89 -6.97 -8.11
C ALA A 180 2.86 -8.05 -8.42
N ASP A 181 2.60 -8.28 -9.71
CA ASP A 181 1.62 -9.27 -10.17
C ASP A 181 1.98 -10.71 -9.77
N ASP A 182 3.27 -11.00 -9.57
CA ASP A 182 3.78 -12.32 -9.17
C ASP A 182 3.59 -12.60 -7.66
N VAL A 183 3.08 -11.65 -6.89
CA VAL A 183 2.84 -11.79 -5.44
C VAL A 183 1.34 -12.00 -5.18
N PRO A 184 0.95 -13.03 -4.39
CA PRO A 184 -0.45 -13.23 -4.02
C PRO A 184 -1.06 -11.98 -3.39
N GLY A 185 -2.20 -11.52 -3.91
CA GLY A 185 -2.81 -10.27 -3.45
C GLY A 185 -2.07 -9.00 -3.90
N HIS A 186 -1.08 -9.12 -4.79
CA HIS A 186 -0.31 -8.10 -5.52
C HIS A 186 0.46 -7.07 -4.67
N VAL A 187 0.20 -6.95 -3.37
CA VAL A 187 0.86 -5.98 -2.49
C VAL A 187 2.13 -6.59 -1.92
N MET A 188 3.28 -6.00 -2.20
CA MET A 188 4.56 -6.40 -1.62
C MET A 188 4.88 -5.61 -0.36
N THR A 189 4.87 -4.28 -0.48
CA THR A 189 5.28 -3.38 0.59
C THR A 189 4.39 -2.15 0.57
N ILE A 190 3.94 -1.73 1.76
CA ILE A 190 3.42 -0.39 2.00
C ILE A 190 4.27 0.21 3.10
N ARG A 191 4.76 1.43 2.88
CA ARG A 191 5.61 2.12 3.85
C ARG A 191 5.16 3.55 4.02
N ALA A 192 5.02 3.99 5.26
CA ALA A 192 4.87 5.38 5.64
C ALA A 192 6.14 5.84 6.38
N GLU A 193 6.59 7.05 6.07
CA GLU A 193 7.80 7.63 6.67
C GLU A 193 7.54 9.08 7.04
N VAL A 194 7.85 9.44 8.28
CA VAL A 194 8.09 10.82 8.68
C VAL A 194 9.60 11.03 8.62
N PRO A 195 10.11 11.95 7.79
CA PRO A 195 11.55 12.14 7.68
C PRO A 195 12.14 12.67 8.99
N GLY A 196 13.43 12.46 9.16
CA GLY A 196 14.23 13.10 10.20
C GLY A 196 14.41 14.59 9.93
N GLN A 197 15.38 15.19 10.66
CA GLN A 197 15.69 16.60 10.51
C GLN A 197 16.10 16.93 9.06
N ASN A 198 15.77 18.14 8.59
CA ASN A 198 16.08 18.60 7.24
C ASN A 198 15.55 17.68 6.11
N ASN A 199 14.42 17.01 6.34
CA ASN A 199 13.81 16.05 5.41
C ASN A 199 14.70 14.83 5.11
N ASP A 200 15.48 14.38 6.10
CA ASP A 200 16.30 13.17 5.99
C ASP A 200 15.45 11.90 6.00
N PHE A 201 15.32 11.25 4.84
CA PHE A 201 14.62 9.98 4.70
C PHE A 201 15.52 8.75 4.88
N ASP A 202 16.84 8.94 4.96
CA ASP A 202 17.78 7.86 5.27
C ASP A 202 17.78 7.60 6.79
N HIS A 203 17.48 8.62 7.59
CA HIS A 203 17.27 8.54 9.04
C HIS A 203 15.88 9.06 9.45
N PRO A 204 14.81 8.34 9.10
CA PRO A 204 13.44 8.78 9.37
C PRO A 204 13.16 8.82 10.88
N LEU A 205 12.41 9.83 11.30
CA LEU A 205 11.96 9.96 12.68
C LEU A 205 10.93 8.89 13.07
N GLN A 206 10.08 8.53 12.11
CA GLN A 206 9.06 7.49 12.26
C GLN A 206 8.95 6.69 10.97
N THR A 207 8.84 5.37 11.08
CA THR A 207 8.50 4.50 9.97
C THR A 207 7.43 3.51 10.38
N GLU A 208 6.56 3.20 9.44
CA GLU A 208 5.65 2.06 9.52
C GLU A 208 5.77 1.33 8.19
N THR A 209 6.16 0.07 8.24
CA THR A 209 6.38 -0.74 7.04
C THR A 209 5.59 -2.03 7.15
N LEU A 210 4.77 -2.32 6.15
CA LEU A 210 4.01 -3.54 6.03
C LEU A 210 4.52 -4.31 4.81
N ASN A 211 5.06 -5.51 5.03
CA ASN A 211 5.71 -6.35 4.02
C ASN A 211 5.02 -7.71 3.91
N PHE A 212 4.70 -8.12 2.68
CA PHE A 212 4.21 -9.47 2.41
C PHE A 212 5.23 -10.53 2.85
N GLN A 213 4.76 -11.53 3.59
CA GLN A 213 5.58 -12.63 4.09
C GLN A 213 5.21 -13.95 3.43
N SER A 214 3.92 -14.31 3.45
CA SER A 214 3.50 -15.61 2.96
C SER A 214 2.03 -15.65 2.55
N ALA A 215 1.67 -16.68 1.77
CA ALA A 215 0.29 -17.04 1.47
C ALA A 215 0.11 -18.52 1.81
N GLN A 216 -0.83 -18.83 2.70
CA GLN A 216 -1.05 -20.19 3.19
C GLN A 216 -2.53 -20.53 3.15
N HIS A 217 -2.84 -21.79 2.83
CA HIS A 217 -4.22 -22.23 2.93
C HIS A 217 -4.61 -22.31 4.41
N ALA A 218 -5.60 -21.52 4.81
CA ALA A 218 -6.12 -21.51 6.16
C ALA A 218 -6.73 -22.89 6.45
N LEU A 219 -6.20 -23.58 7.45
CA LEU A 219 -6.80 -24.79 7.96
C LEU A 219 -8.16 -24.40 8.55
N VAL A 220 -9.25 -24.75 7.86
CA VAL A 220 -10.60 -24.62 8.41
C VAL A 220 -10.61 -25.41 9.71
N PRO A 221 -10.91 -24.81 10.89
CA PRO A 221 -11.18 -25.62 12.06
C PRO A 221 -12.36 -26.53 11.71
N ALA A 222 -12.14 -27.84 11.80
CA ALA A 222 -13.15 -28.85 11.50
C ALA A 222 -14.48 -28.43 12.13
N LYS A 223 -15.57 -28.47 11.36
CA LYS A 223 -16.88 -28.17 11.94
C LYS A 223 -17.11 -29.17 13.08
N PRO A 224 -17.74 -28.77 14.20
CA PRO A 224 -18.17 -29.74 15.20
C PRO A 224 -19.07 -30.79 14.52
N GLY A 225 -18.54 -31.99 14.28
CA GLY A 225 -19.24 -33.07 13.57
C GLY A 225 -18.56 -33.61 12.30
N ASP A 226 -17.47 -33.01 11.81
CA ASP A 226 -16.72 -33.62 10.70
C ASP A 226 -16.02 -34.91 11.20
N PRO A 227 -16.17 -36.05 10.50
CA PRO A 227 -15.52 -37.29 10.91
C PRO A 227 -14.01 -37.14 10.84
N ILE A 228 -13.35 -37.41 11.98
CA ILE A 228 -11.89 -37.48 12.08
C ILE A 228 -11.39 -38.48 11.02
N PRO A 229 -10.43 -38.12 10.14
CA PRO A 229 -9.84 -39.06 9.21
C PRO A 229 -9.26 -40.24 9.99
N GLN A 230 -9.88 -41.42 9.84
CA GLN A 230 -9.40 -42.63 10.49
C GLN A 230 -8.03 -42.99 9.91
N LYS A 231 -7.02 -43.05 10.77
CA LYS A 231 -5.70 -43.59 10.45
C LYS A 231 -5.89 -45.00 9.85
N PRO A 232 -5.31 -45.33 8.68
CA PRO A 232 -5.46 -46.66 8.11
C PRO A 232 -4.86 -47.69 9.07
N ALA A 233 -5.74 -48.48 9.69
CA ALA A 233 -5.37 -49.64 10.48
C ALA A 233 -4.99 -50.78 9.54
N ASN A 234 -3.76 -50.75 9.02
CA ASN A 234 -3.01 -51.93 8.58
C ASN A 234 -1.61 -51.51 8.12
N ALA A 235 -0.68 -51.45 9.06
CA ALA A 235 0.73 -51.64 8.75
C ALA A 235 1.11 -53.03 9.28
N PRO A 236 1.63 -53.95 8.45
CA PRO A 236 2.00 -55.29 8.90
C PRO A 236 3.15 -55.21 9.90
N ARG A 237 2.95 -55.88 11.03
CA ARG A 237 3.92 -56.04 12.12
C ARG A 237 5.09 -56.88 11.63
N ALA A 238 6.23 -56.25 11.32
CA ALA A 238 7.46 -56.98 11.05
C ALA A 238 7.89 -57.72 12.33
N SER A 239 7.89 -59.05 12.25
CA SER A 239 8.37 -59.94 13.30
C SER A 239 9.77 -60.41 12.95
N ARG A 240 10.74 -60.06 13.80
CA ARG A 240 12.00 -60.72 14.18
C ARG A 240 13.16 -59.75 14.24
#